data_AF-I4YPK1-F1
#
_entry.id   AF-I4YPK1-F1
#
_cell.length_a   1.000
_cell.length_b   1.000
_cell.length_c   1.000
_cell.angle_alpha   90.00
_cell.angle_beta   90.00
_cell.angle_gamma   90.00
#
_symmetry.space_group_name_H-M   'P 1'
#
loop_
_entity.id
_entity.type
_entity.pdbx_description
1 polymer ?
#
loop_
_entity_poly.entity_id
_entity_poly.type
_entity_poly.pdbx_seq_one_letter_code
_entity_poly.pdbx_strand_id
1 'polypeptide(L)'
;MLRVVSQDHCAHRPSARSHTDMIRIPGGTFRMGSDRHYPEEAPVHRVTDDGFWTDRSPVTNRQFRDFVRTTGYVTFAEREPDPKDYPNALPHMLRPGSLVFSPPNYPVNVNDWGQWWAYVFGASWRRPYGPGSTIKGLDDHPVVQHLLTYEKFPPLQASESYNLSGVLEQVRKANASHASD
;
A
#
# COMPACT_ATOMS: atom_id res chain seq x y z
N MET A 1 4.81 -1.55 -0.18
CA MET A 1 4.16 -1.25 1.11
C MET A 1 4.84 -2.09 2.19
N LEU A 2 5.42 -1.45 3.21
CA LEU A 2 6.00 -2.10 4.38
C LEU A 2 4.88 -2.26 5.44
N ARG A 3 4.80 -3.41 6.11
CA ARG A 3 3.89 -3.57 7.26
C ARG A 3 4.62 -3.15 8.53
N VAL A 4 4.08 -2.20 9.26
CA VAL A 4 4.58 -1.73 10.56
C VAL A 4 3.52 -2.02 11.62
N VAL A 5 3.91 -2.57 12.77
CA VAL A 5 2.98 -2.85 13.89
C VAL A 5 3.53 -2.23 15.17
N SER A 6 2.81 -1.25 15.73
CA SER A 6 3.04 -0.64 17.05
C SER A 6 2.52 -1.55 18.17
N GLN A 7 3.13 -1.48 19.36
CA GLN A 7 2.58 -2.07 20.58
C GLN A 7 1.80 -1.01 21.36
N ASP A 8 0.48 -0.96 21.18
CA ASP A 8 -0.32 0.01 21.92
C ASP A 8 -0.61 -0.45 23.35
N HIS A 9 -0.56 0.51 24.28
CA HIS A 9 -1.05 0.39 25.65
C HIS A 9 -2.60 0.35 25.66
N CYS A 10 -3.19 -0.84 25.50
CA CYS A 10 -4.35 -1.28 26.28
C CYS A 10 -4.65 -2.77 26.05
N ALA A 11 -5.08 -3.43 27.13
CA ALA A 11 -5.14 -4.87 27.32
C ALA A 11 -5.96 -5.67 26.27
N HIS A 12 -5.31 -6.09 25.19
CA HIS A 12 -5.67 -7.33 24.48
C HIS A 12 -4.41 -7.89 23.83
N ARG A 13 -3.79 -8.92 24.44
CA ARG A 13 -2.66 -9.64 23.82
C ARG A 13 -3.17 -10.31 22.54
N PRO A 14 -2.75 -9.87 21.33
CA PRO A 14 -3.04 -10.64 20.13
C PRO A 14 -2.26 -11.95 20.26
N SER A 15 -2.95 -13.08 20.11
CA SER A 15 -2.36 -14.42 20.10
C SER A 15 -1.11 -14.44 19.22
N ALA A 16 0.02 -14.90 19.78
CA ALA A 16 1.31 -15.02 19.11
C ALA A 16 1.19 -15.85 17.82
N ARG A 17 1.00 -15.18 16.68
CA ARG A 17 1.36 -15.75 15.37
C ARG A 17 2.84 -15.50 15.16
N SER A 18 3.49 -16.46 14.53
CA SER A 18 4.92 -16.45 14.37
C SER A 18 5.38 -15.19 13.61
N HIS A 19 6.17 -14.36 14.29
CA HIS A 19 6.90 -13.23 13.73
C HIS A 19 8.00 -13.68 12.74
N THR A 20 7.88 -14.85 12.11
CA THR A 20 9.00 -15.58 11.51
C THR A 20 9.76 -14.76 10.47
N ASP A 21 9.05 -13.89 9.74
CA ASP A 21 9.62 -13.07 8.67
C ASP A 21 9.65 -11.56 8.98
N MET A 22 9.17 -11.16 10.17
CA MET A 22 9.24 -9.77 10.64
C MET A 22 10.48 -9.58 11.51
N ILE A 23 11.08 -8.40 11.43
CA ILE A 23 12.15 -7.99 12.31
C ILE A 23 11.64 -6.98 13.32
N ARG A 24 12.12 -7.10 14.55
CA ARG A 24 11.87 -6.11 15.60
C ARG A 24 12.91 -5.00 15.51
N ILE A 25 12.44 -3.78 15.39
CA ILE A 25 13.26 -2.59 15.57
C ILE A 25 13.09 -2.16 17.03
N PRO A 26 14.17 -2.11 17.83
CA PRO A 26 14.08 -1.66 19.20
C PRO A 26 13.70 -0.17 19.25
N GLY A 27 13.00 0.22 20.30
CA GLY A 27 12.68 1.62 20.55
C GLY A 27 13.94 2.45 20.81
N GLY A 28 13.81 3.76 20.60
CA GLY A 28 14.90 4.70 20.78
C GLY A 28 14.57 6.09 20.29
N THR A 29 15.44 7.04 20.62
CA THR A 29 15.35 8.42 20.14
C THR A 29 16.31 8.63 18.98
N PHE A 30 15.80 9.16 17.87
CA PHE A 30 16.59 9.49 16.69
C PHE A 30 16.21 10.87 16.13
N ARG A 31 16.99 11.35 15.16
CA ARG A 31 16.69 12.58 14.42
C ARG A 31 15.94 12.23 13.15
N MET A 32 14.72 12.74 13.01
CA MET A 32 13.87 12.58 11.83
C MET A 32 13.86 13.88 11.00
N GLY A 33 13.82 13.76 9.67
CA GLY A 33 13.84 14.89 8.73
C GLY A 33 15.24 15.25 8.20
N SER A 34 15.30 16.30 7.38
CA SER A 34 16.53 16.84 6.80
C SER A 34 16.46 18.37 6.61
N ASP A 35 17.45 19.11 7.12
CA ASP A 35 17.55 20.56 6.92
C ASP A 35 18.35 20.94 5.66
N ARG A 36 18.77 19.96 4.85
CA ARG A 36 19.74 20.14 3.74
C ARG A 36 19.19 19.80 2.36
N HIS A 37 18.03 19.17 2.29
CA HIS A 37 17.45 18.69 1.03
C HIS A 37 16.16 19.44 0.72
N TYR A 38 15.05 18.73 0.58
CA TYR A 38 13.77 19.32 0.23
C TYR A 38 13.17 20.10 1.42
N PRO A 39 12.59 21.29 1.20
CA PRO A 39 12.01 22.09 2.28
C PRO A 39 10.96 21.33 3.11
N GLU A 40 10.18 20.44 2.49
CA GLU A 40 9.17 19.60 3.15
C GLU A 40 9.76 18.50 4.05
N GLU A 41 11.05 18.18 3.93
CA GLU A 41 11.75 17.26 4.82
C GLU A 41 12.27 17.93 6.09
N ALA A 42 12.28 19.27 6.13
CA ALA A 42 12.69 20.07 7.28
C ALA A 42 11.52 20.35 8.24
N PRO A 43 11.77 20.64 9.53
CA PRO A 43 13.08 20.65 10.17
C PRO A 43 13.49 19.28 10.71
N VAL A 44 14.79 19.09 10.90
CA VAL A 44 15.30 17.99 11.70
C VAL A 44 14.83 18.15 13.15
N HIS A 45 14.16 17.13 13.68
CA HIS A 45 13.69 17.11 15.06
C HIS A 45 13.87 15.73 15.69
N ARG A 46 13.82 15.67 17.03
CA ARG A 46 13.96 14.40 17.76
C ARG A 46 12.61 13.71 17.88
N VAL A 47 12.58 12.43 17.53
CA VAL A 47 11.42 11.55 17.70
C VAL A 47 11.86 10.37 18.58
N THR A 48 11.00 10.00 19.53
CA THR A 48 11.16 8.81 20.36
C THR A 48 10.05 7.83 20.00
N ASP A 49 10.42 6.59 19.72
CA ASP A 49 9.49 5.51 19.40
C ASP A 49 9.74 4.32 20.34
N ASP A 50 8.68 3.60 20.72
CA ASP A 50 8.74 2.47 21.65
C ASP A 50 9.28 1.18 21.00
N GLY A 51 9.53 1.22 19.70
CA GLY A 51 9.96 0.08 18.90
C GLY A 51 8.79 -0.68 18.32
N PHE A 52 8.99 -1.21 17.13
CA PHE A 52 7.92 -1.83 16.34
C PHE A 52 8.44 -3.04 15.58
N TRP A 53 7.51 -3.84 15.06
CA TRP A 53 7.83 -4.90 14.11
C TRP A 53 7.62 -4.41 12.69
N THR A 54 8.54 -4.79 11.80
CA THR A 54 8.41 -4.51 10.37
C THR A 54 8.76 -5.72 9.50
N ASP A 55 8.11 -5.86 8.35
CA ASP A 55 8.46 -6.90 7.37
C ASP A 55 9.88 -6.65 6.82
N ARG A 56 10.63 -7.73 6.57
CA ARG A 56 11.97 -7.65 5.94
C ARG A 56 11.93 -7.27 4.47
N SER A 57 10.81 -7.51 3.80
CA SER A 57 10.63 -7.29 2.36
C SER A 57 9.28 -6.64 2.08
N PRO A 58 9.11 -5.93 0.95
CA PRO A 58 7.80 -5.50 0.51
C PRO A 58 6.83 -6.68 0.36
N VAL A 59 5.54 -6.42 0.55
CA VAL A 59 4.49 -7.42 0.28
C VAL A 59 4.56 -7.88 -1.18
N THR A 60 4.62 -9.19 -1.38
CA THR A 60 4.76 -9.81 -2.71
C THR A 60 3.41 -10.05 -3.39
N ASN A 61 3.43 -10.24 -4.71
CA ASN A 61 2.26 -10.63 -5.49
C ASN A 61 1.60 -11.92 -4.97
N ARG A 62 2.40 -12.91 -4.54
CA ARG A 62 1.90 -14.14 -3.93
C ARG A 62 1.13 -13.87 -2.63
N GLN A 63 1.72 -13.11 -1.72
CA GLN A 63 1.07 -12.75 -0.45
C GLN A 63 -0.22 -11.95 -0.68
N PHE A 64 -0.21 -11.01 -1.63
CA PHE A 64 -1.38 -10.21 -1.95
C PHE A 64 -2.47 -11.02 -2.67
N ARG A 65 -2.10 -11.97 -3.52
CA ARG A 65 -3.05 -12.92 -4.12
C ARG A 65 -3.74 -13.77 -3.07
N ASP A 66 -3.00 -14.28 -2.09
CA ASP A 66 -3.58 -15.03 -0.97
C ASP A 66 -4.50 -14.14 -0.13
N PHE A 67 -4.14 -12.85 0.00
CA PHE A 67 -5.00 -11.86 0.61
C PHE A 67 -6.35 -11.76 -0.11
N VAL A 68 -6.33 -11.40 -1.39
CA VAL A 68 -7.52 -11.20 -2.21
C VAL A 68 -8.36 -12.48 -2.29
N ARG A 69 -7.74 -13.67 -2.44
CA ARG A 69 -8.46 -14.94 -2.52
C ARG A 69 -9.25 -15.24 -1.25
N THR A 70 -8.70 -14.88 -0.11
CA THR A 70 -9.33 -15.18 1.19
C THR A 70 -10.41 -14.15 1.51
N THR A 71 -10.21 -12.87 1.19
CA THR A 71 -11.13 -11.80 1.58
C THR A 71 -12.15 -11.41 0.52
N GLY A 72 -11.93 -11.77 -0.74
CA GLY A 72 -12.67 -11.21 -1.86
C GLY A 72 -12.38 -9.72 -2.11
N TYR A 73 -11.29 -9.17 -1.54
CA TYR A 73 -10.99 -7.74 -1.65
C TYR A 73 -10.78 -7.30 -3.11
N VAL A 74 -11.49 -6.25 -3.50
CA VAL A 74 -11.34 -5.55 -4.78
C VAL A 74 -10.50 -4.30 -4.55
N THR A 75 -9.39 -4.12 -5.26
CA THR A 75 -8.52 -2.96 -5.04
C THR A 75 -9.16 -1.68 -5.55
N PHE A 76 -8.64 -0.52 -5.13
CA PHE A 76 -9.15 0.76 -5.61
C PHE A 76 -8.94 0.94 -7.13
N ALA A 77 -7.83 0.44 -7.68
CA ALA A 77 -7.59 0.42 -9.12
C ALA A 77 -8.55 -0.49 -9.91
N GLU A 78 -9.22 -1.43 -9.24
CA GLU A 78 -10.23 -2.32 -9.83
C GLU A 78 -11.66 -1.74 -9.72
N ARG A 79 -11.87 -0.61 -9.01
CA ARG A 79 -13.19 0.02 -8.80
C ARG A 79 -13.39 1.22 -9.71
N GLU A 80 -14.64 1.51 -10.03
CA GLU A 80 -15.00 2.77 -10.68
C GLU A 80 -14.79 3.94 -9.69
N PRO A 81 -14.05 4.99 -10.08
CA PRO A 81 -13.92 6.19 -9.26
C PRO A 81 -15.27 6.88 -9.04
N ASP A 82 -15.58 7.30 -7.82
CA ASP A 82 -16.78 8.11 -7.54
C ASP A 82 -16.55 9.54 -8.07
N PRO A 83 -17.40 10.07 -8.97
CA PRO A 83 -17.29 11.45 -9.45
C PRO A 83 -17.26 12.50 -8.34
N LYS A 84 -17.84 12.21 -7.16
CA LYS A 84 -17.82 13.11 -5.99
C LYS A 84 -16.41 13.30 -5.42
N ASP A 85 -15.57 12.27 -5.53
CA ASP A 85 -14.17 12.35 -5.10
C ASP A 85 -13.32 13.14 -6.12
N TYR A 86 -13.83 13.33 -7.36
CA TYR A 86 -13.09 13.92 -8.47
C TYR A 86 -13.93 14.96 -9.25
N PRO A 87 -14.31 16.08 -8.64
CA PRO A 87 -15.27 17.04 -9.23
C PRO A 87 -14.80 17.69 -10.53
N ASN A 88 -13.48 17.72 -10.78
CA ASN A 88 -12.89 18.30 -11.99
C ASN A 88 -12.44 17.24 -13.02
N ALA A 89 -12.68 15.95 -12.76
CA ALA A 89 -12.30 14.90 -13.68
C ALA A 89 -13.27 14.86 -14.87
N LEU A 90 -12.71 14.62 -16.06
CA LEU A 90 -13.51 14.35 -17.25
C LEU A 90 -14.29 13.05 -17.04
N PRO A 91 -15.62 13.01 -17.27
CA PRO A 91 -16.43 11.82 -16.98
C PRO A 91 -15.92 10.53 -17.65
N HIS A 92 -15.37 10.63 -18.86
CA HIS A 92 -14.81 9.48 -19.58
C HIS A 92 -13.45 8.99 -19.02
N MET A 93 -12.85 9.71 -18.07
CA MET A 93 -11.62 9.33 -17.38
C MET A 93 -11.90 8.59 -16.06
N LEU A 94 -13.13 8.64 -15.55
CA LEU A 94 -13.56 7.94 -14.34
C LEU A 94 -13.82 6.45 -14.64
N ARG A 95 -12.75 5.71 -14.91
CA ARG A 95 -12.78 4.27 -15.19
C ARG A 95 -11.76 3.56 -14.31
N PRO A 96 -11.96 2.26 -13.99
CA PRO A 96 -10.96 1.50 -13.24
C PRO A 96 -9.61 1.53 -13.96
N GLY A 97 -8.54 1.75 -13.22
CA GLY A 97 -7.20 1.90 -13.76
C GLY A 97 -6.23 2.46 -12.75
N SER A 98 -4.99 2.64 -13.19
CA SER A 98 -3.93 3.20 -12.36
C SER A 98 -2.90 3.94 -13.21
N LEU A 99 -2.06 4.75 -12.54
CA LEU A 99 -0.90 5.38 -13.16
C LEU A 99 0.18 4.32 -13.40
N VAL A 100 0.58 4.19 -14.66
CA VAL A 100 1.65 3.30 -15.12
C VAL A 100 2.83 4.15 -15.55
N PHE A 101 4.02 3.78 -15.06
CA PHE A 101 5.24 4.44 -15.46
C PHE A 101 5.53 4.14 -16.93
N SER A 102 5.60 5.18 -17.74
CA SER A 102 5.86 5.14 -19.17
C SER A 102 7.10 5.98 -19.44
N PRO A 103 8.32 5.40 -19.31
CA PRO A 103 9.55 6.17 -19.41
C PRO A 103 9.69 6.81 -20.80
N PRO A 104 9.95 8.11 -20.89
CA PRO A 104 10.26 8.76 -22.15
C PRO A 104 11.64 8.29 -22.63
N ASN A 105 11.80 8.17 -23.96
CA ASN A 105 13.09 7.87 -24.59
C ASN A 105 13.90 9.13 -24.96
N TYR A 106 13.49 10.29 -24.43
CA TYR A 106 14.14 11.58 -24.60
C TYR A 106 14.02 12.42 -23.31
N PRO A 107 14.85 13.46 -23.11
CA PRO A 107 14.74 14.36 -21.97
C PRO A 107 13.39 15.11 -21.94
N VAL A 108 12.77 15.13 -20.77
CA VAL A 108 11.44 15.72 -20.51
C VAL A 108 11.53 16.80 -19.45
N ASN A 109 10.52 17.67 -19.38
CA ASN A 109 10.45 18.66 -18.30
C ASN A 109 10.10 17.96 -16.99
N VAL A 110 11.03 17.93 -16.03
CA VAL A 110 10.86 17.25 -14.73
C VAL A 110 9.78 17.83 -13.83
N ASN A 111 9.24 19.01 -14.17
CA ASN A 111 8.09 19.60 -13.47
C ASN A 111 6.74 19.13 -14.03
N ASP A 112 6.74 18.39 -15.14
CA ASP A 112 5.54 17.85 -15.80
C ASP A 112 5.52 16.32 -15.74
N TRP A 113 5.04 15.79 -14.61
CA TRP A 113 5.03 14.35 -14.34
C TRP A 113 4.15 13.53 -15.30
N GLY A 114 3.22 14.18 -16.01
CA GLY A 114 2.41 13.55 -17.04
C GLY A 114 3.23 13.05 -18.23
N GLN A 115 4.48 13.51 -18.38
CA GLN A 115 5.37 13.06 -19.45
C GLN A 115 5.98 11.66 -19.22
N TRP A 116 5.85 11.09 -18.02
CA TRP A 116 6.34 9.73 -17.71
C TRP A 116 5.35 8.87 -16.90
N TRP A 117 4.16 9.38 -16.62
CA TRP A 117 3.07 8.62 -16.02
C TRP A 117 1.83 8.70 -16.88
N ALA A 118 1.30 7.54 -17.26
CA ALA A 118 0.07 7.43 -18.02
C ALA A 118 -1.03 6.80 -17.18
N TYR A 119 -2.23 7.38 -17.18
CA TYR A 119 -3.39 6.71 -16.62
C TYR A 119 -3.87 5.61 -17.57
N VAL A 120 -3.73 4.36 -17.17
CA VAL A 120 -4.06 3.20 -18.01
C VAL A 120 -5.28 2.50 -17.45
N PHE A 121 -6.37 2.51 -18.23
CA PHE A 121 -7.60 1.80 -17.88
C PHE A 121 -7.35 0.29 -17.76
N GLY A 122 -7.89 -0.32 -16.71
CA GLY A 122 -7.73 -1.74 -16.42
C GLY A 122 -6.33 -2.13 -15.92
N ALA A 123 -5.44 -1.16 -15.67
CA ALA A 123 -4.20 -1.43 -14.93
C ALA A 123 -4.53 -1.69 -13.46
N SER A 124 -4.07 -2.83 -12.96
CA SER A 124 -4.31 -3.28 -11.58
C SER A 124 -3.17 -4.17 -11.11
N TRP A 125 -3.20 -4.60 -9.85
CA TRP A 125 -2.16 -5.48 -9.30
C TRP A 125 -1.99 -6.81 -10.07
N ARG A 126 -3.04 -7.30 -10.75
CA ARG A 126 -2.96 -8.50 -11.61
C ARG A 126 -2.42 -8.21 -13.01
N ARG A 127 -2.54 -6.95 -13.44
CA ARG A 127 -2.22 -6.44 -14.78
C ARG A 127 -1.49 -5.10 -14.65
N PRO A 128 -0.23 -5.11 -14.17
CA PRO A 128 0.44 -3.89 -13.71
C PRO A 128 0.70 -2.86 -14.81
N TYR A 129 0.69 -3.28 -16.08
CA TYR A 129 0.81 -2.42 -17.26
C TYR A 129 -0.48 -2.30 -18.07
N GLY A 130 -1.62 -2.71 -17.50
CA GLY A 130 -2.93 -2.67 -18.18
C GLY A 130 -3.27 -3.94 -18.97
N PRO A 131 -4.31 -3.89 -19.82
CA PRO A 131 -4.82 -5.02 -20.58
C PRO A 131 -3.71 -5.75 -21.36
N GLY A 132 -3.72 -7.08 -21.29
CA GLY A 132 -2.69 -7.93 -21.92
C GLY A 132 -1.45 -8.19 -21.05
N SER A 133 -1.20 -7.38 -20.01
CA SER A 133 -0.12 -7.66 -19.05
C SER A 133 -0.52 -8.73 -18.02
N THR A 134 0.48 -9.34 -17.36
CA THR A 134 0.27 -10.37 -16.33
C THR A 134 1.38 -10.35 -15.29
N ILE A 135 1.07 -10.86 -14.10
CA ILE A 135 2.05 -11.14 -13.04
C ILE A 135 2.58 -12.58 -13.08
N LYS A 136 2.31 -13.37 -14.13
CA LYS A 136 2.81 -14.74 -14.27
C LYS A 136 4.35 -14.75 -14.17
N GLY A 137 4.87 -15.54 -13.23
CA GLY A 137 6.32 -15.63 -12.97
C GLY A 137 6.88 -14.52 -12.07
N LEU A 138 6.04 -13.59 -11.60
CA LEU A 138 6.43 -12.46 -10.75
C LEU A 138 5.90 -12.61 -9.30
N ASP A 139 5.74 -13.84 -8.83
CA ASP A 139 5.11 -14.14 -7.54
C ASP A 139 5.84 -13.52 -6.34
N ASP A 140 7.17 -13.44 -6.40
CA ASP A 140 8.03 -12.86 -5.36
C ASP A 140 8.37 -11.38 -5.60
N HIS A 141 7.85 -10.78 -6.67
CA HIS A 141 7.98 -9.35 -6.89
C HIS A 141 7.01 -8.57 -5.98
N PRO A 142 7.37 -7.34 -5.57
CA PRO A 142 6.47 -6.46 -4.85
C PRO A 142 5.16 -6.26 -5.60
N VAL A 143 4.04 -6.34 -4.89
CA VAL A 143 2.74 -6.00 -5.47
C VAL A 143 2.66 -4.49 -5.74
N VAL A 144 2.21 -4.13 -6.94
CA VAL A 144 1.99 -2.75 -7.40
C VAL A 144 0.53 -2.54 -7.79
N GLN A 145 0.10 -1.31 -8.08
CA GLN A 145 -1.25 -1.01 -8.59
C GLN A 145 -2.41 -1.55 -7.72
N HIS A 146 -2.21 -1.59 -6.39
CA HIS A 146 -3.23 -2.01 -5.42
C HIS A 146 -3.96 -0.83 -4.74
N LEU A 147 -3.49 0.41 -4.97
CA LEU A 147 -4.04 1.66 -4.43
C LEU A 147 -3.95 2.76 -5.50
N LEU A 148 -4.87 3.74 -5.51
CA LEU A 148 -4.59 5.03 -6.13
C LEU A 148 -3.90 5.93 -5.08
N THR A 149 -3.00 6.76 -5.58
CA THR A 149 -2.07 7.61 -4.83
C THR A 149 -2.77 8.67 -3.95
N TYR A 150 -2.17 8.90 -2.77
CA TYR A 150 -2.11 10.11 -1.93
C TYR A 150 -3.33 11.02 -1.61
N GLU A 151 -4.57 10.69 -1.94
CA GLU A 151 -5.73 11.48 -1.43
C GLU A 151 -6.54 10.81 -0.32
N LYS A 152 -6.46 9.48 -0.17
CA LYS A 152 -7.18 8.74 0.88
C LYS A 152 -6.29 8.22 2.02
N PHE A 153 -5.04 8.66 2.06
CA PHE A 153 -4.16 8.44 3.21
C PHE A 153 -3.79 9.81 3.77
N PRO A 154 -4.30 10.21 4.96
CA PRO A 154 -3.72 11.35 5.66
C PRO A 154 -2.21 11.13 5.80
N PRO A 155 -1.40 12.21 5.86
CA PRO A 155 0.04 12.07 5.98
C PRO A 155 0.36 11.11 7.12
N LEU A 156 1.19 10.12 6.82
CA LEU A 156 1.77 9.19 7.81
C LEU A 156 2.61 10.00 8.80
N GLN A 157 1.93 10.68 9.73
CA GLN A 157 2.46 11.15 10.98
C GLN A 157 1.72 10.35 12.04
N ALA A 158 2.48 9.47 12.68
CA ALA A 158 2.05 8.51 13.71
C ALA A 158 1.33 7.23 13.24
N SER A 159 1.55 6.21 14.06
CA SER A 159 1.37 4.79 13.83
C SER A 159 -0.10 4.36 13.71
N GLU A 160 -0.63 4.28 12.49
CA GLU A 160 -1.80 3.45 12.22
C GLU A 160 -1.50 2.43 11.11
N SER A 161 -1.41 1.17 11.54
CA SER A 161 -0.94 0.03 10.77
C SER A 161 -2.01 -0.55 9.85
N TYR A 162 -1.74 -0.63 8.55
CA TYR A 162 -2.51 -1.48 7.63
C TYR A 162 -1.99 -2.93 7.72
N ASN A 163 -2.63 -3.77 8.53
CA ASN A 163 -2.30 -5.17 8.71
C ASN A 163 -3.15 -6.09 7.81
N LEU A 164 -2.75 -6.26 6.54
CA LEU A 164 -3.43 -7.15 5.60
C LEU A 164 -3.55 -8.61 6.12
N SER A 165 -2.57 -9.09 6.90
CA SER A 165 -2.60 -10.40 7.57
C SER A 165 -3.61 -10.51 8.73
N GLY A 166 -3.87 -9.40 9.42
CA GLY A 166 -4.87 -9.32 10.49
C GLY A 166 -6.29 -9.32 9.91
N VAL A 167 -6.50 -8.52 8.86
CA VAL A 167 -7.75 -8.50 8.08
C VAL A 167 -8.03 -9.89 7.50
N LEU A 168 -7.02 -10.60 6.99
CA LEU A 168 -7.18 -11.95 6.46
C LEU A 168 -7.71 -12.95 7.46
N GLU A 169 -7.23 -12.90 8.69
CA GLU A 169 -7.73 -13.83 9.69
C GLU A 169 -9.12 -13.45 10.18
N GLN A 170 -9.39 -12.16 10.35
CA GLN A 170 -10.75 -11.74 10.71
C GLN A 170 -11.75 -12.24 9.68
N VAL A 171 -11.40 -12.17 8.38
CA VAL A 171 -12.25 -12.72 7.33
C VAL A 171 -12.29 -14.26 7.34
N ARG A 172 -11.18 -14.97 7.60
CA ARG A 172 -11.21 -16.44 7.77
C ARG A 172 -12.07 -16.89 8.94
N LYS A 173 -12.01 -16.20 10.08
CA LYS A 173 -12.83 -16.49 11.25
C LYS A 173 -14.31 -16.24 10.98
N ALA A 174 -14.65 -15.12 10.34
CA ALA A 174 -16.01 -14.79 9.96
C ALA A 174 -16.60 -15.79 8.94
N ASN A 175 -15.78 -16.29 8.01
CA ASN A 175 -16.21 -17.27 7.02
C ASN A 175 -16.31 -18.70 7.59
N ALA A 176 -15.54 -19.03 8.64
CA ALA A 176 -15.63 -20.33 9.32
C ALA A 176 -16.90 -20.46 10.19
N SER A 177 -17.41 -19.35 10.74
CA SER A 177 -18.68 -19.32 11.51
C SER A 177 -19.93 -19.42 10.64
N HIS A 178 -19.81 -19.28 9.32
CA HIS A 178 -20.93 -19.42 8.36
C HIS A 178 -20.96 -20.77 7.63
N ALA A 179 -20.01 -21.67 7.91
CA ALA A 179 -19.93 -22.99 7.30
C ALA A 179 -20.50 -24.11 8.20
N SER A 180 -21.29 -23.76 9.23
CA SER A 180 -21.88 -24.69 10.20
C SER A 180 -23.32 -24.31 10.55
N ASP A 181 -24.09 -23.88 9.55
CA ASP A 181 -25.56 -23.83 9.56
C ASP A 181 -26.11 -24.38 8.24
#